data_AF-A0A6B9ZAU8-F1
#
_entry.id   AF-A0A6B9ZAU8-F1
#
_cell.length_a   1.000
_cell.length_b   1.000
_cell.length_c   1.000
_cell.angle_alpha   90.00
_cell.angle_beta   90.00
_cell.angle_gamma   90.00
#
_symmetry.space_group_name_H-M   'P 1'
#
loop_
_entity.id
_entity.type
_entity.pdbx_description
1 polymer ?
#
loop_
_entity_poly.entity_id
_entity_poly.type
_entity_poly.pdbx_seq_one_letter_code
_entity_poly.pdbx_strand_id
1 'polypeptide(L)'
;MSFTNFQEQVIQKPFVQELAIWDKLYSSTVLNFNMEAQTQSNWCWAATSKSVSFFYSALLNPWTQCKIASSELGQTCCTSPVPGPCNVPWYLDKALTRTKNFVELKYGTMSWEAVKEQIDAGLVVGTRIGWSGGGGHFMAIYGVSKIFNTKYFHIDDPIYGKSILTVSQFSTNYQGSGTWTHSYITKKHFYFMWIKDLVFKPELLKPIPEVRPLVRLQRPNIKADKTAAELELSFAHHAYVVGLKDIDKDIAIPERPSSLRIVELDQRKPVALYDLATTEEDPHVLQVSTDDDYLNRIETGMEQIKSSLREKQIEGEMRVLKFPALNLEALWLHTEGRENDRYYLLRHFGQDDVVLDEGRFKELVLKQKAVVEKQDDLMGA
;
A
#
# COMPACT_ATOMS: atom_id res chain seq x y z
N MET A 1 -1.59 -17.55 17.27
CA MET A 1 -2.13 -17.53 15.88
C MET A 1 -1.61 -16.26 15.25
N SER A 2 -0.97 -16.37 14.09
CA SER A 2 0.04 -15.41 13.61
C SER A 2 -0.61 -14.22 12.91
N PHE A 3 -0.38 -13.02 13.44
CA PHE A 3 -0.77 -11.71 12.89
C PHE A 3 0.00 -11.32 11.61
N THR A 4 0.39 -12.29 10.79
CA THR A 4 1.37 -12.05 9.73
C THR A 4 0.77 -11.17 8.63
N ASN A 5 -0.43 -11.45 8.11
CA ASN A 5 -0.87 -10.83 6.85
C ASN A 5 -1.19 -9.32 6.96
N PHE A 6 -1.67 -8.83 8.11
CA PHE A 6 -1.89 -7.39 8.30
C PHE A 6 -0.60 -6.61 8.56
N GLN A 7 0.34 -7.22 9.29
CA GLN A 7 1.70 -6.69 9.54
C GLN A 7 2.47 -6.42 8.24
N GLU A 8 2.04 -7.05 7.15
CA GLU A 8 2.79 -7.21 5.92
C GLU A 8 2.24 -6.38 4.74
N GLN A 9 1.07 -5.74 4.90
CA GLN A 9 0.45 -4.84 3.92
C GLN A 9 0.47 -3.37 4.37
N VAL A 10 1.63 -2.81 4.71
CA VAL A 10 1.68 -1.36 4.97
C VAL A 10 1.29 -0.63 3.68
N ILE A 11 0.20 0.13 3.72
CA ILE A 11 -0.16 1.11 2.70
C ILE A 11 1.00 2.09 2.62
N GLN A 12 1.79 1.92 1.58
CA GLN A 12 2.87 2.83 1.26
C GLN A 12 2.28 3.97 0.46
N LYS A 13 1.60 4.84 1.20
CA LYS A 13 1.12 6.09 0.65
C LYS A 13 2.11 7.20 0.84
N PRO A 14 2.12 8.13 -0.10
CA PRO A 14 2.84 9.37 0.09
C PRO A 14 2.20 10.11 1.26
N PHE A 15 2.98 10.35 2.29
CA PHE A 15 2.66 11.30 3.34
C PHE A 15 2.61 12.69 2.73
N VAL A 16 1.40 13.24 2.58
CA VAL A 16 1.20 14.64 2.18
C VAL A 16 1.07 15.51 3.42
N GLN A 17 2.04 16.38 3.65
CA GLN A 17 1.99 17.41 4.68
C GLN A 17 1.98 18.78 4.03
N GLU A 18 0.89 19.50 4.25
CA GLU A 18 0.80 20.92 3.93
C GLU A 18 0.68 21.68 5.25
N LEU A 19 1.63 22.57 5.51
CA LEU A 19 1.63 23.40 6.70
C LEU A 19 1.70 24.86 6.28
N ALA A 20 0.79 25.68 6.83
CA ALA A 20 0.92 27.13 6.81
C ALA A 20 1.70 27.54 8.06
N ILE A 21 2.98 27.89 7.90
CA ILE A 21 3.85 28.32 9.00
C ILE A 21 4.09 29.82 8.82
N TRP A 22 3.41 30.67 9.60
CA TRP A 22 3.52 32.14 9.56
C TRP A 22 3.28 32.72 8.15
N ASP A 23 2.12 32.44 7.54
CA ASP A 23 1.73 32.85 6.18
C ASP A 23 2.61 32.30 5.03
N LYS A 24 3.40 31.25 5.31
CA LYS A 24 4.28 30.59 4.33
C LYS A 24 3.75 29.20 3.99
N LEU A 25 3.63 28.92 2.69
CA LEU A 25 3.21 27.63 2.16
C LEU A 25 4.37 26.64 2.16
N TYR A 26 4.28 25.62 3.01
CA TYR A 26 5.08 24.41 2.98
C TYR A 26 4.22 23.26 2.45
N SER A 27 4.72 22.52 1.46
CA SER A 27 4.08 21.30 0.95
C SER A 27 5.14 20.21 0.84
N SER A 28 4.81 19.01 1.30
CA SER A 28 5.68 17.86 1.30
C SER A 28 4.87 16.61 1.00
N THR A 29 5.41 15.73 0.17
CA THR A 29 4.80 14.46 -0.23
C THR A 29 5.90 13.41 -0.16
N VAL A 30 5.86 12.48 0.80
CA VAL A 30 6.98 11.56 1.08
C VAL A 30 6.51 10.14 1.33
N LEU A 31 7.06 9.15 0.63
CA LEU A 31 6.75 7.74 0.85
C LEU A 31 7.53 7.19 2.05
N ASN A 32 6.98 6.21 2.77
CA ASN A 32 7.72 5.47 3.80
C ASN A 32 8.69 4.44 3.18
N PHE A 33 9.49 4.88 2.21
CA PHE A 33 10.52 4.08 1.55
C PHE A 33 11.78 4.08 2.40
N ASN A 34 12.43 2.92 2.50
CA ASN A 34 13.73 2.80 3.14
C ASN A 34 14.66 1.99 2.25
N MET A 35 15.78 2.59 1.88
CA MET A 35 16.83 1.92 1.12
C MET A 35 17.63 0.98 2.02
N GLU A 36 17.88 -0.24 1.55
CA GLU A 36 18.91 -1.09 2.16
C GLU A 36 20.30 -0.66 1.72
N ALA A 37 21.24 -0.69 2.66
CA ALA A 37 22.65 -0.50 2.35
C ALA A 37 23.12 -1.57 1.35
N GLN A 38 23.91 -1.18 0.35
CA GLN A 38 24.50 -2.15 -0.57
C GLN A 38 25.51 -3.03 0.18
N THR A 39 25.37 -4.34 0.00
CA THR A 39 26.19 -5.31 0.73
C THR A 39 27.53 -5.58 0.06
N GLN A 40 27.72 -5.16 -1.20
CA GLN A 40 28.96 -5.28 -1.97
C GLN A 40 29.26 -3.98 -2.70
N SER A 41 30.52 -3.74 -3.05
CA SER A 41 30.97 -2.45 -3.62
C SER A 41 30.31 -2.09 -4.96
N ASN A 42 29.89 -3.07 -5.76
CA ASN A 42 29.26 -2.85 -7.06
C ASN A 42 27.75 -3.15 -7.09
N TRP A 43 27.10 -3.31 -5.95
CA TRP A 43 25.71 -3.79 -5.84
C TRP A 43 24.65 -2.71 -5.62
N CYS A 44 24.93 -1.45 -5.98
CA CYS A 44 23.93 -0.38 -5.91
C CYS A 44 22.63 -0.72 -6.69
N TRP A 45 22.75 -1.43 -7.82
CA TRP A 45 21.62 -1.91 -8.61
C TRP A 45 20.79 -2.98 -7.89
N ALA A 46 21.44 -3.92 -7.19
CA ALA A 46 20.77 -4.98 -6.45
C ALA A 46 20.12 -4.43 -5.17
N ALA A 47 20.80 -3.53 -4.46
CA ALA A 47 20.28 -2.84 -3.29
C ALA A 47 19.04 -1.99 -3.64
N THR A 48 19.13 -1.19 -4.70
CA THR A 48 18.01 -0.34 -5.17
C THR A 48 16.81 -1.20 -5.58
N SER A 49 17.00 -2.19 -6.46
CA SER A 49 15.90 -3.04 -6.93
C SER A 49 15.27 -3.88 -5.82
N LYS A 50 16.08 -4.44 -4.90
CA LYS A 50 15.56 -5.12 -3.70
C LYS A 50 14.72 -4.16 -2.88
N SER A 51 15.24 -2.98 -2.54
CA SER A 51 14.55 -2.01 -1.69
C SER A 51 13.24 -1.54 -2.30
N VAL A 52 13.22 -1.27 -3.61
CA VAL A 52 11.99 -0.97 -4.38
C VAL A 52 11.00 -2.14 -4.31
N SER A 53 11.48 -3.37 -4.50
CA SER A 53 10.63 -4.56 -4.43
C SER A 53 10.04 -4.79 -3.04
N PHE A 54 10.87 -4.64 -2.01
CA PHE A 54 10.49 -4.82 -0.61
C PHE A 54 9.56 -3.70 -0.13
N PHE A 55 9.76 -2.48 -0.62
CA PHE A 55 8.82 -1.39 -0.46
C PHE A 55 7.47 -1.87 -0.98
N TYR A 56 7.31 -2.12 -2.28
CA TYR A 56 6.00 -2.50 -2.82
C TYR A 56 5.41 -3.78 -2.26
N SER A 57 6.21 -4.75 -1.85
CA SER A 57 5.74 -6.03 -1.31
C SER A 57 6.75 -6.55 -0.32
N ALA A 58 6.56 -6.22 0.96
CA ALA A 58 7.37 -6.78 2.04
C ALA A 58 7.04 -8.26 2.26
N LEU A 59 5.77 -8.64 2.06
CA LEU A 59 5.30 -10.01 2.24
C LEU A 59 5.85 -10.96 1.20
N LEU A 60 6.44 -12.08 1.68
CA LEU A 60 6.91 -13.19 0.87
C LEU A 60 7.79 -12.72 -0.30
N ASN A 61 8.45 -11.57 -0.12
CA ASN A 61 9.37 -11.05 -1.10
C ASN A 61 10.51 -12.06 -1.25
N PRO A 62 10.68 -12.69 -2.41
CA PRO A 62 11.67 -13.73 -2.55
C PRO A 62 13.09 -13.17 -2.63
N TRP A 63 13.23 -11.85 -2.82
CA TRP A 63 14.47 -11.21 -3.20
C TRP A 63 15.31 -10.76 -2.01
N THR A 64 16.59 -11.12 -2.10
CA THR A 64 17.70 -10.49 -1.40
C THR A 64 18.65 -9.94 -2.45
N GLN A 65 19.56 -9.03 -2.07
CA GLN A 65 20.55 -8.49 -3.02
C GLN A 65 21.35 -9.61 -3.71
N CYS A 66 21.76 -10.64 -2.97
CA CYS A 66 22.50 -11.77 -3.53
C CYS A 66 21.64 -12.65 -4.45
N LYS A 67 20.33 -12.82 -4.20
CA LYS A 67 19.44 -13.58 -5.08
C LYS A 67 19.17 -12.85 -6.38
N ILE A 68 19.03 -11.52 -6.32
CA ILE A 68 18.98 -10.66 -7.51
C ILE A 68 20.28 -10.81 -8.29
N ALA A 69 21.44 -10.67 -7.63
CA ALA A 69 22.74 -10.85 -8.28
C ALA A 69 22.90 -12.22 -8.92
N SER A 70 22.50 -13.28 -8.20
CA SER A 70 22.55 -14.66 -8.71
C SER A 70 21.72 -14.84 -9.98
N SER A 71 20.51 -14.25 -10.00
CA SER A 71 19.58 -14.37 -11.12
C SER A 71 20.00 -13.56 -12.34
N GLU A 72 20.59 -12.39 -12.13
CA GLU A 72 21.05 -11.52 -13.21
C GLU A 72 22.35 -11.98 -13.84
N LEU A 73 23.24 -12.58 -13.03
CA LEU A 73 24.55 -13.04 -13.48
C LEU A 73 24.58 -14.53 -13.85
N GLY A 74 23.50 -15.27 -13.60
CA GLY A 74 23.39 -16.70 -13.93
C GLY A 74 24.32 -17.59 -13.10
N GLN A 75 24.62 -17.22 -11.86
CA GLN A 75 25.56 -17.92 -10.98
C GLN A 75 25.13 -17.85 -9.51
N THR A 76 25.80 -18.58 -8.61
CA THR A 76 25.46 -18.54 -7.18
C THR A 76 26.22 -17.41 -6.48
N CYS A 77 25.51 -16.35 -6.08
CA CYS A 77 26.08 -15.18 -5.41
C CYS A 77 25.73 -15.08 -3.91
N CYS A 78 24.92 -16.00 -3.40
CA CYS A 78 24.50 -16.04 -1.99
C CYS A 78 25.44 -16.88 -1.10
N THR A 79 26.75 -16.78 -1.30
CA THR A 79 27.77 -17.43 -0.47
C THR A 79 28.51 -16.42 0.39
N SER A 80 29.18 -16.91 1.44
CA SER A 80 30.12 -16.12 2.23
C SER A 80 31.51 -16.76 2.15
N PRO A 81 32.51 -16.11 1.55
CA PRO A 81 32.44 -14.79 0.91
C PRO A 81 31.63 -14.79 -0.40
N VAL A 82 31.18 -13.61 -0.83
CA VAL A 82 30.56 -13.42 -2.15
C VAL A 82 31.63 -13.64 -3.23
N PRO A 83 31.37 -14.46 -4.27
CA PRO A 83 32.39 -14.74 -5.29
C PRO A 83 32.76 -13.47 -6.07
N GLY A 84 34.04 -13.33 -6.43
CA GLY A 84 34.53 -12.17 -7.20
C GLY A 84 33.68 -11.83 -8.44
N PRO A 85 33.31 -12.81 -9.29
CA PRO A 85 32.47 -12.55 -10.46
C PRO A 85 31.03 -12.08 -10.14
N CYS A 86 30.59 -12.19 -8.88
CA CYS A 86 29.30 -11.64 -8.46
C CYS A 86 29.37 -10.15 -8.12
N ASN A 87 30.52 -9.62 -7.68
CA ASN A 87 30.65 -8.21 -7.27
C ASN A 87 31.01 -7.33 -8.47
N VAL A 88 30.09 -7.21 -9.43
CA VAL A 88 30.27 -6.47 -10.69
C VAL A 88 29.19 -5.40 -10.88
N PRO A 89 29.49 -4.30 -11.61
CA PRO A 89 28.47 -3.33 -11.99
C PRO A 89 27.44 -3.98 -12.93
N TRP A 90 26.19 -3.55 -12.82
CA TRP A 90 25.09 -4.05 -13.65
C TRP A 90 24.01 -2.99 -13.89
N TYR A 91 23.01 -3.34 -14.67
CA TYR A 91 21.91 -2.47 -15.10
C TYR A 91 20.75 -2.49 -14.10
N LEU A 92 20.25 -1.30 -13.71
CA LEU A 92 19.12 -1.20 -12.78
C LEU A 92 17.79 -1.59 -13.43
N ASP A 93 17.58 -1.29 -14.71
CA ASP A 93 16.37 -1.67 -15.46
C ASP A 93 16.20 -3.19 -15.46
N LYS A 94 17.27 -3.95 -15.77
CA LYS A 94 17.23 -5.43 -15.71
C LYS A 94 16.90 -5.95 -14.31
N ALA A 95 17.52 -5.37 -13.28
CA ALA A 95 17.26 -5.76 -11.89
C ALA A 95 15.84 -5.44 -11.44
N LEU A 96 15.27 -4.30 -11.83
CA LEU A 96 13.88 -3.95 -11.58
C LEU A 96 12.92 -4.83 -12.41
N THR A 97 13.30 -5.24 -13.63
CA THR A 97 12.53 -6.22 -14.42
C THR A 97 12.50 -7.57 -13.71
N ARG A 98 13.63 -8.01 -13.13
CA ARG A 98 13.72 -9.24 -12.32
C ARG A 98 12.75 -9.22 -11.15
N THR A 99 12.67 -8.09 -10.46
CA THR A 99 11.73 -7.88 -9.35
C THR A 99 10.33 -7.46 -9.82
N LYS A 100 10.05 -7.48 -11.14
CA LYS A 100 8.77 -7.10 -11.75
C LYS A 100 8.30 -5.68 -11.40
N ASN A 101 9.21 -4.80 -10.98
CA ASN A 101 8.93 -3.42 -10.61
C ASN A 101 9.33 -2.40 -11.69
N PHE A 102 9.83 -2.83 -12.85
CA PHE A 102 10.21 -1.93 -13.95
C PHE A 102 9.04 -1.59 -14.88
N VAL A 103 8.98 -0.34 -15.33
CA VAL A 103 8.09 0.13 -16.40
C VAL A 103 8.89 0.66 -17.58
N GLU A 104 9.72 1.68 -17.35
CA GLU A 104 10.41 2.42 -18.41
C GLU A 104 11.73 3.01 -17.91
N LEU A 105 12.73 3.05 -18.80
CA LEU A 105 13.96 3.81 -18.63
C LEU A 105 13.86 5.11 -19.42
N LYS A 106 13.92 6.25 -18.73
CA LYS A 106 13.99 7.58 -19.34
C LYS A 106 15.42 8.12 -19.23
N TYR A 107 15.96 8.58 -20.35
CA TYR A 107 17.25 9.27 -20.37
C TYR A 107 17.07 10.71 -19.87
N GLY A 108 17.96 11.14 -18.99
CA GLY A 108 17.94 12.46 -18.36
C GLY A 108 17.13 12.53 -17.05
N THR A 109 16.93 13.77 -16.61
CA THR A 109 16.22 14.14 -15.38
C THR A 109 14.71 14.18 -15.60
N MET A 110 13.94 13.98 -14.53
CA MET A 110 12.51 14.31 -14.51
C MET A 110 12.27 15.68 -13.87
N SER A 111 11.23 16.39 -14.31
CA SER A 111 10.77 17.60 -13.63
C SER A 111 10.25 17.27 -12.22
N TRP A 112 10.22 18.26 -11.35
CA TRP A 112 9.68 18.09 -10.00
C TRP A 112 8.21 17.66 -10.03
N GLU A 113 7.42 18.24 -10.95
CA GLU A 113 6.02 17.90 -11.19
C GLU A 113 5.86 16.43 -11.60
N ALA A 114 6.66 15.95 -12.56
CA ALA A 114 6.58 14.57 -13.03
C ALA A 114 7.00 13.56 -11.95
N VAL A 115 7.98 13.92 -11.10
CA VAL A 115 8.32 13.10 -9.92
C VAL A 115 7.18 13.13 -8.92
N LYS A 116 6.59 14.30 -8.64
CA LYS A 116 5.45 14.43 -7.73
C LYS A 116 4.29 13.54 -8.15
N GLU A 117 3.95 13.47 -9.43
CA GLU A 117 2.90 12.57 -9.94
C GLU A 117 3.18 11.09 -9.62
N GLN A 118 4.44 10.64 -9.72
CA GLN A 118 4.83 9.28 -9.33
C GLN A 118 4.69 9.08 -7.82
N ILE A 119 5.20 10.03 -7.02
CA ILE A 119 5.12 9.97 -5.57
C ILE A 119 3.65 9.96 -5.11
N ASP A 120 2.78 10.81 -5.67
CA ASP A 120 1.34 10.88 -5.39
C ASP A 120 0.63 9.56 -5.71
N ALA A 121 1.08 8.83 -6.74
CA ALA A 121 0.61 7.49 -7.08
C ALA A 121 1.15 6.38 -6.15
N GLY A 122 1.98 6.73 -5.17
CA GLY A 122 2.63 5.77 -4.27
C GLY A 122 3.81 5.06 -4.91
N LEU A 123 4.47 5.68 -5.89
CA LEU A 123 5.57 5.09 -6.66
C LEU A 123 6.88 5.83 -6.44
N VAL A 124 7.95 5.12 -6.08
CA VAL A 124 9.31 5.67 -6.04
C VAL A 124 9.91 5.75 -7.46
N VAL A 125 10.81 6.71 -7.68
CA VAL A 125 11.53 6.84 -8.95
C VAL A 125 12.97 6.38 -8.75
N GLY A 126 13.38 5.33 -9.45
CA GLY A 126 14.79 4.95 -9.49
C GLY A 126 15.58 5.99 -10.30
N THR A 127 16.83 6.24 -9.93
CA THR A 127 17.67 7.25 -10.59
C THR A 127 19.10 6.76 -10.74
N ARG A 128 19.79 7.30 -11.75
CA ARG A 128 21.24 7.12 -11.93
C ARG A 128 21.97 8.44 -11.85
N ILE A 129 22.93 8.53 -10.94
CA ILE A 129 23.97 9.56 -10.97
C ILE A 129 25.14 9.07 -11.83
N GLY A 130 25.63 9.93 -12.72
CA GLY A 130 26.92 9.76 -13.39
C GLY A 130 27.96 10.67 -12.74
N TRP A 131 29.13 10.12 -12.41
CA TRP A 131 30.22 10.89 -11.79
C TRP A 131 31.11 11.57 -12.82
N SER A 132 31.65 12.72 -12.43
CA SER A 132 32.76 13.35 -13.16
C SER A 132 33.98 12.42 -13.15
N GLY A 133 34.43 11.98 -14.33
CA GLY A 133 35.51 10.99 -14.46
C GLY A 133 35.06 9.54 -14.69
N GLY A 134 33.75 9.28 -14.72
CA GLY A 134 33.18 7.99 -15.11
C GLY A 134 32.59 7.17 -13.98
N GLY A 135 31.87 6.11 -14.35
CA GLY A 135 31.07 5.31 -13.42
C GLY A 135 29.66 5.86 -13.21
N GLY A 136 28.93 5.24 -12.28
CA GLY A 136 27.60 5.69 -11.91
C GLY A 136 27.08 4.99 -10.67
N HIS A 137 26.01 5.55 -10.12
CA HIS A 137 25.42 5.09 -8.87
C HIS A 137 23.90 5.14 -8.94
N PHE A 138 23.25 4.15 -8.33
CA PHE A 138 21.80 4.02 -8.34
C PHE A 138 21.20 4.31 -6.96
N MET A 139 20.10 5.06 -6.95
CA MET A 139 19.36 5.46 -5.76
C MET A 139 17.89 5.71 -6.11
N ALA A 140 17.06 6.02 -5.12
CA ALA A 140 15.65 6.32 -5.34
C ALA A 140 15.26 7.72 -4.86
N ILE A 141 14.43 8.41 -5.62
CA ILE A 141 13.63 9.53 -5.12
C ILE A 141 12.36 8.93 -4.52
N TYR A 142 12.09 9.24 -3.26
CA TYR A 142 10.94 8.74 -2.52
C TYR A 142 10.01 9.84 -2.01
N GLY A 143 10.32 11.09 -2.30
CA GLY A 143 9.46 12.20 -1.92
C GLY A 143 9.85 13.52 -2.57
N VAL A 144 8.96 14.48 -2.46
CA VAL A 144 9.11 15.85 -2.94
C VAL A 144 8.70 16.82 -1.83
N SER A 145 9.38 17.96 -1.74
CA SER A 145 8.88 19.09 -0.94
C SER A 145 9.03 20.40 -1.68
N LYS A 146 8.25 21.39 -1.26
CA LYS A 146 8.31 22.76 -1.72
C LYS A 146 8.24 23.70 -0.52
N ILE A 147 9.24 24.57 -0.42
CA ILE A 147 9.30 25.65 0.57
C ILE A 147 9.42 26.95 -0.23
N PHE A 148 8.37 27.77 -0.20
CA PHE A 148 8.23 28.92 -1.12
C PHE A 148 8.37 28.51 -2.60
N ASN A 149 9.31 29.10 -3.34
CA ASN A 149 9.60 28.76 -4.73
C ASN A 149 10.70 27.69 -4.86
N THR A 150 11.31 27.25 -3.76
CA THR A 150 12.36 26.25 -3.78
C THR A 150 11.75 24.85 -3.68
N LYS A 151 12.10 24.02 -4.66
CA LYS A 151 11.67 22.62 -4.77
C LYS A 151 12.79 21.68 -4.35
N TYR A 152 12.42 20.60 -3.69
CA TYR A 152 13.31 19.60 -3.11
C TYR A 152 12.89 18.19 -3.51
N PHE A 153 13.88 17.30 -3.60
CA PHE A 153 13.72 15.86 -3.66
C PHE A 153 14.22 15.22 -2.36
N HIS A 154 13.52 14.19 -1.92
CA HIS A 154 13.95 13.28 -0.87
C HIS A 154 14.57 12.06 -1.53
N ILE A 155 15.86 11.84 -1.27
CA ILE A 155 16.68 10.80 -1.88
C ILE A 155 17.05 9.79 -0.81
N ASP A 156 17.00 8.50 -1.13
CA ASP A 156 17.55 7.45 -0.29
C ASP A 156 18.54 6.61 -1.10
N ASP A 157 19.79 6.59 -0.64
CA ASP A 157 20.95 6.09 -1.35
C ASP A 157 21.54 4.86 -0.62
N PRO A 158 21.86 3.75 -1.31
CA PRO A 158 22.34 2.53 -0.66
C PRO A 158 23.76 2.64 -0.08
N ILE A 159 24.46 3.76 -0.26
CA ILE A 159 25.74 4.10 0.36
C ILE A 159 25.57 5.25 1.37
N TYR A 160 24.92 6.34 0.95
CA TYR A 160 24.89 7.59 1.74
C TYR A 160 23.62 7.75 2.60
N GLY A 161 22.61 6.89 2.41
CA GLY A 161 21.33 6.95 3.12
C GLY A 161 20.45 8.12 2.69
N LYS A 162 19.57 8.54 3.60
CA LYS A 162 18.57 9.58 3.35
C LYS A 162 19.19 10.98 3.26
N SER A 163 18.79 11.74 2.25
CA SER A 163 19.16 13.14 2.08
C SER A 163 18.03 13.95 1.45
N ILE A 164 18.00 15.26 1.72
CA ILE A 164 17.06 16.20 1.12
C ILE A 164 17.88 17.23 0.35
N LEU A 165 17.65 17.31 -0.95
CA LEU A 165 18.42 18.16 -1.84
C LEU A 165 17.48 19.03 -2.67
N THR A 166 17.92 20.24 -3.02
CA THR A 166 17.18 21.03 -4.01
C THR A 166 17.17 20.27 -5.34
N VAL A 167 16.14 20.50 -6.17
CA VAL A 167 16.07 19.91 -7.51
C VAL A 167 17.36 20.17 -8.30
N SER A 168 17.88 21.41 -8.23
CA SER A 168 19.15 21.77 -8.88
C SER A 168 20.33 20.97 -8.34
N GLN A 169 20.52 20.94 -7.02
CA GLN A 169 21.66 20.26 -6.38
C GLN A 169 21.67 18.76 -6.70
N PHE A 170 20.52 18.08 -6.64
CA PHE A 170 20.42 16.67 -7.01
C PHE A 170 20.69 16.43 -8.49
N SER A 171 20.17 17.33 -9.35
CA SER A 171 20.24 17.14 -10.80
C SER A 171 21.65 17.34 -11.36
N THR A 172 22.44 18.27 -10.81
CA THR A 172 23.70 18.70 -11.43
C THR A 172 24.94 18.62 -10.54
N ASN A 173 24.78 18.41 -9.22
CA ASN A 173 25.91 18.47 -8.28
C ASN A 173 25.75 17.52 -7.08
N TYR A 174 25.23 16.32 -7.31
CA TYR A 174 25.08 15.31 -6.27
C TYR A 174 26.46 14.94 -5.70
N GLN A 175 26.61 15.04 -4.38
CA GLN A 175 27.88 14.82 -3.65
C GLN A 175 29.08 15.58 -4.26
N GLY A 176 28.84 16.77 -4.83
CA GLY A 176 29.90 17.66 -5.34
C GLY A 176 30.44 17.32 -6.74
N SER A 177 30.00 16.25 -7.39
CA SER A 177 30.52 15.88 -8.73
C SER A 177 29.57 15.07 -9.61
N GLY A 178 28.43 14.63 -9.08
CA GLY A 178 27.49 13.74 -9.76
C GLY A 178 26.35 14.49 -10.45
N THR A 179 25.95 14.00 -11.62
CA THR A 179 24.81 14.53 -12.39
C THR A 179 23.75 13.44 -12.54
N TRP A 180 22.48 13.79 -12.40
CA TRP A 180 21.37 12.88 -12.66
C TRP A 180 21.21 12.65 -14.17
N THR A 181 21.45 11.41 -14.60
CA THR A 181 21.56 11.04 -16.02
C THR A 181 20.43 10.14 -16.51
N HIS A 182 19.78 9.37 -15.65
CA HIS A 182 18.71 8.44 -16.04
C HIS A 182 17.65 8.33 -14.94
N SER A 183 16.42 8.12 -15.35
CA SER A 183 15.25 7.92 -14.48
C SER A 183 14.59 6.58 -14.81
N TYR A 184 14.22 5.83 -13.78
CA TYR A 184 13.63 4.49 -13.89
C TYR A 184 12.23 4.56 -13.30
N ILE A 185 11.23 4.50 -14.18
CA ILE A 185 9.83 4.47 -13.78
C ILE A 185 9.53 3.09 -13.23
N THR A 186 8.94 3.06 -12.04
CA THR A 186 8.64 1.82 -11.34
C THR A 186 7.14 1.56 -11.25
N LYS A 187 6.79 0.31 -10.99
CA LYS A 187 5.43 -0.11 -10.67
C LYS A 187 5.41 -1.02 -9.46
N LYS A 188 4.26 -1.06 -8.81
CA LYS A 188 3.99 -2.01 -7.74
C LYS A 188 3.96 -3.43 -8.30
N HIS A 189 4.48 -4.37 -7.51
CA HIS A 189 4.31 -5.79 -7.77
C HIS A 189 4.26 -6.53 -6.43
N PHE A 190 3.19 -7.30 -6.24
CA PHE A 190 2.95 -8.08 -5.04
C PHE A 190 3.19 -9.57 -5.34
N TYR A 191 4.05 -10.21 -4.55
CA TYR A 191 4.46 -11.60 -4.79
C TYR A 191 3.44 -12.62 -4.30
N PHE A 192 2.49 -12.19 -3.47
CA PHE A 192 1.47 -13.06 -2.92
C PHE A 192 0.03 -12.51 -3.05
N MET A 193 -0.16 -11.36 -3.69
CA MET A 193 -1.50 -10.80 -3.83
C MET A 193 -1.72 -10.34 -5.25
N TRP A 194 -2.71 -10.97 -5.86
CA TRP A 194 -3.33 -10.53 -7.08
C TRP A 194 -4.35 -9.39 -6.85
N ILE A 195 -4.33 -8.77 -5.65
CA ILE A 195 -5.29 -7.75 -5.28
C ILE A 195 -4.86 -6.45 -5.95
N LYS A 196 -5.74 -5.85 -6.76
CA LYS A 196 -5.56 -4.49 -7.27
C LYS A 196 -5.44 -3.55 -6.09
N ASP A 197 -4.30 -2.89 -6.01
CA ASP A 197 -4.08 -1.83 -5.04
C ASP A 197 -5.11 -0.73 -5.24
N LEU A 198 -5.80 -0.37 -4.16
CA LEU A 198 -6.73 0.74 -4.21
C LEU A 198 -5.96 2.06 -4.35
N VAL A 199 -6.11 2.71 -5.51
CA VAL A 199 -5.63 4.06 -5.72
C VAL A 199 -6.67 5.02 -5.15
N PHE A 200 -6.28 5.79 -4.14
CA PHE A 200 -7.10 6.85 -3.56
C PHE A 200 -6.22 8.04 -3.19
N LYS A 201 -6.82 9.22 -3.09
CA LYS A 201 -6.07 10.44 -2.83
C LYS A 201 -5.64 10.53 -1.36
N PRO A 202 -4.39 10.91 -1.04
CA PRO A 202 -3.89 10.97 0.34
C PRO A 202 -4.67 11.92 1.26
N GLU A 203 -5.36 12.92 0.70
CA GLU A 203 -6.18 13.90 1.41
C GLU A 203 -7.25 13.25 2.29
N LEU A 204 -7.77 12.09 1.88
CA LEU A 204 -8.75 11.32 2.66
C LEU A 204 -8.19 10.82 4.00
N LEU A 205 -6.86 10.76 4.17
CA LEU A 205 -6.20 10.28 5.39
C LEU A 205 -5.97 11.39 6.43
N LYS A 206 -6.08 12.65 6.03
CA LYS A 206 -5.84 13.83 6.90
C LYS A 206 -6.61 13.79 8.23
N PRO A 207 -7.86 13.26 8.30
CA PRO A 207 -8.62 13.21 9.56
C PRO A 207 -8.12 12.19 10.60
N ILE A 208 -7.32 11.18 10.21
CA ILE A 208 -6.95 10.08 11.13
C ILE A 208 -6.20 10.59 12.37
N PRO A 209 -5.13 11.41 12.25
CA PRO A 209 -4.44 11.96 13.43
C PRO A 209 -5.35 12.76 14.37
N GLU A 210 -6.41 13.41 13.85
CA GLU A 210 -7.31 14.25 14.64
C GLU A 210 -8.20 13.44 15.59
N VAL A 211 -8.65 12.27 15.15
CA VAL A 211 -9.50 11.36 15.96
C VAL A 211 -8.68 10.39 16.82
N ARG A 212 -7.38 10.27 16.56
CA ARG A 212 -6.48 9.31 17.23
C ARG A 212 -6.38 9.47 18.76
N PRO A 213 -6.46 10.68 19.33
CA PRO A 213 -6.58 10.84 20.78
C PRO A 213 -7.79 10.11 21.38
N LEU A 214 -8.90 9.98 20.62
CA LEU A 214 -10.09 9.22 21.06
C LEU A 214 -9.81 7.72 21.08
N VAL A 215 -9.07 7.21 20.08
CA VAL A 215 -8.63 5.79 20.03
C VAL A 215 -7.77 5.45 21.24
N ARG A 216 -6.87 6.36 21.66
CA ARG A 216 -6.04 6.16 22.85
C ARG A 216 -6.86 6.00 24.14
N LEU A 217 -8.03 6.63 24.25
CA LEU A 217 -8.90 6.44 25.42
C LEU A 217 -9.38 4.98 25.54
N GLN A 218 -9.53 4.30 24.41
CA GLN A 218 -9.88 2.87 24.35
C GLN A 218 -8.64 1.96 24.41
N ARG A 219 -7.48 2.45 23.93
CA ARG A 219 -6.21 1.72 23.87
C ARG A 219 -5.04 2.56 24.40
N PRO A 220 -4.82 2.61 25.73
CA PRO A 220 -3.87 3.53 26.36
C PRO A 220 -2.39 3.29 26.00
N ASN A 221 -2.05 2.10 25.51
CA ASN A 221 -0.68 1.71 25.15
C ASN A 221 -0.24 2.23 23.77
N ILE A 222 -1.17 2.75 22.96
CA ILE A 222 -0.84 3.32 21.66
C ILE A 222 -0.26 4.71 21.87
N LYS A 223 0.90 5.00 21.26
CA LYS A 223 1.46 6.37 21.22
C LYS A 223 0.41 7.30 20.63
N ALA A 224 -0.03 8.34 21.34
CA ALA A 224 -1.11 9.25 20.87
C ALA A 224 -0.65 10.19 19.76
N ASP A 225 0.59 10.65 19.86
CA ASP A 225 1.14 11.72 19.04
C ASP A 225 1.89 11.11 17.85
N LYS A 226 1.14 10.41 16.98
CA LYS A 226 1.64 10.08 15.65
C LYS A 226 1.12 11.14 14.70
N THR A 227 2.03 11.84 14.05
CA THR A 227 1.74 12.58 12.83
C THR A 227 1.25 11.61 11.75
N ALA A 228 0.58 12.10 10.70
CA ALA A 228 0.19 11.23 9.59
C ALA A 228 1.38 10.48 8.94
N ALA A 229 2.62 10.96 9.10
CA ALA A 229 3.84 10.29 8.62
C ALA A 229 4.25 9.09 9.45
N GLU A 230 3.88 9.09 10.73
CA GLU A 230 4.24 8.04 11.68
C GLU A 230 3.17 6.93 11.73
N LEU A 231 2.01 7.16 11.12
CA LEU A 231 0.95 6.16 11.01
C LEU A 231 1.40 5.01 10.11
N GLU A 232 1.44 3.81 10.68
CA GLU A 232 1.53 2.58 9.91
C GLU A 232 0.10 2.25 9.49
N LEU A 233 -0.29 2.54 8.25
CA LEU A 233 -1.63 2.21 7.74
C LEU A 233 -1.54 0.99 6.83
N SER A 234 -2.61 0.21 6.74
CA SER A 234 -2.67 -1.07 6.03
C SER A 234 -4.06 -1.34 5.44
N PHE A 235 -4.10 -2.19 4.42
CA PHE A 235 -5.32 -2.77 3.85
C PHE A 235 -6.44 -1.77 3.53
N ALA A 236 -6.17 -0.83 2.63
CA ALA A 236 -7.20 0.11 2.18
C ALA A 236 -8.13 -0.55 1.18
N HIS A 237 -9.43 -0.43 1.41
CA HIS A 237 -10.44 -1.02 0.56
C HIS A 237 -11.75 -0.24 0.61
N HIS A 238 -12.54 -0.34 -0.44
CA HIS A 238 -13.86 0.28 -0.48
C HIS A 238 -14.88 -0.54 0.31
N ALA A 239 -15.77 0.16 1.02
CA ALA A 239 -16.96 -0.43 1.60
C ALA A 239 -18.23 0.10 0.94
N TYR A 240 -19.20 -0.79 0.72
CA TYR A 240 -20.47 -0.49 0.09
C TYR A 240 -21.59 -0.87 1.05
N VAL A 241 -22.51 0.06 1.29
CA VAL A 241 -23.72 -0.19 2.08
C VAL A 241 -24.85 -0.55 1.14
N VAL A 242 -25.48 -1.71 1.36
CA VAL A 242 -26.62 -2.21 0.58
C VAL A 242 -27.86 -2.17 1.45
N GLY A 243 -28.92 -1.49 0.98
CA GLY A 243 -30.19 -1.39 1.67
C GLY A 243 -31.12 -2.57 1.37
N LEU A 244 -32.15 -2.79 2.21
CA LEU A 244 -33.13 -3.88 1.99
C LEU A 244 -33.85 -3.80 0.64
N LYS A 245 -34.09 -2.58 0.15
CA LYS A 245 -34.72 -2.32 -1.15
C LYS A 245 -33.85 -2.75 -2.34
N ASP A 246 -32.53 -2.85 -2.13
CA ASP A 246 -31.55 -3.19 -3.16
C ASP A 246 -31.26 -4.71 -3.19
N ILE A 247 -32.02 -5.50 -2.44
CA ILE A 247 -31.91 -6.96 -2.33
C ILE A 247 -33.23 -7.56 -2.83
N ASP A 248 -33.28 -8.07 -4.05
CA ASP A 248 -34.48 -8.75 -4.58
C ASP A 248 -34.08 -10.10 -5.21
N LYS A 249 -34.34 -10.36 -6.49
CA LYS A 249 -33.79 -11.56 -7.15
C LYS A 249 -32.27 -11.55 -7.25
N ASP A 250 -31.67 -10.36 -7.14
CA ASP A 250 -30.23 -10.13 -7.08
C ASP A 250 -29.91 -9.03 -6.05
N ILE A 251 -28.63 -8.88 -5.73
CA ILE A 251 -28.10 -7.84 -4.84
C ILE A 251 -27.55 -6.70 -5.70
N ALA A 252 -28.27 -5.58 -5.73
CA ALA A 252 -27.84 -4.36 -6.42
C ALA A 252 -26.83 -3.60 -5.55
N ILE A 253 -25.54 -3.80 -5.84
CA ILE A 253 -24.46 -3.09 -5.15
C ILE A 253 -24.33 -1.68 -5.75
N PRO A 254 -24.32 -0.60 -4.94
CA PRO A 254 -24.16 0.76 -5.44
C PRO A 254 -22.85 0.93 -6.24
N GLU A 255 -22.88 1.74 -7.30
CA GLU A 255 -21.68 2.01 -8.10
C GLU A 255 -20.60 2.75 -7.31
N ARG A 256 -21.01 3.66 -6.43
CA ARG A 256 -20.11 4.46 -5.60
C ARG A 256 -19.95 3.83 -4.22
N PRO A 257 -18.71 3.73 -3.71
CA PRO A 257 -18.46 3.26 -2.36
C PRO A 257 -19.00 4.24 -1.32
N SER A 258 -19.51 3.70 -0.22
CA SER A 258 -20.02 4.48 0.91
C SER A 258 -18.89 4.98 1.81
N SER A 259 -17.78 4.24 1.88
CA SER A 259 -16.59 4.67 2.62
C SER A 259 -15.31 4.07 2.04
N LEU A 260 -14.19 4.74 2.32
CA LEU A 260 -12.85 4.16 2.22
C LEU A 260 -12.48 3.61 3.60
N ARG A 261 -12.23 2.32 3.69
CA ARG A 261 -11.80 1.67 4.93
C ARG A 261 -10.29 1.51 4.96
N ILE A 262 -9.69 1.73 6.12
CA ILE A 262 -8.25 1.60 6.34
C ILE A 262 -7.94 1.08 7.75
N VAL A 263 -6.92 0.24 7.88
CA VAL A 263 -6.47 -0.32 9.16
C VAL A 263 -5.22 0.42 9.62
N GLU A 264 -5.20 0.93 10.85
CA GLU A 264 -3.97 1.37 11.51
C GLU A 264 -3.30 0.20 12.21
N LEU A 265 -1.99 0.16 12.05
CA LEU A 265 -1.07 -0.72 12.74
C LEU A 265 -0.27 0.07 13.78
N ASP A 266 0.08 -0.61 14.87
CA ASP A 266 1.12 -0.18 15.78
C ASP A 266 2.09 -1.34 16.02
N GLN A 267 3.37 -1.11 15.77
CA GLN A 267 4.39 -2.17 15.75
C GLN A 267 3.92 -3.33 14.86
N ARG A 268 3.38 -2.97 13.69
CA ARG A 268 2.76 -3.85 12.70
C ARG A 268 1.45 -4.53 13.14
N LYS A 269 1.02 -4.49 14.41
CA LYS A 269 -0.24 -5.13 14.83
C LYS A 269 -1.44 -4.23 14.57
N PRO A 270 -2.58 -4.74 14.07
CA PRO A 270 -3.81 -3.96 13.95
C PRO A 270 -4.22 -3.36 15.28
N VAL A 271 -4.50 -2.07 15.30
CA VAL A 271 -4.92 -1.34 16.50
C VAL A 271 -6.21 -0.57 16.36
N ALA A 272 -6.52 -0.13 15.14
CA ALA A 272 -7.76 0.57 14.84
C ALA A 272 -8.12 0.38 13.36
N LEU A 273 -9.39 0.56 13.06
CA LEU A 273 -9.94 0.62 11.72
C LEU A 273 -10.74 1.89 11.57
N TYR A 274 -10.54 2.59 10.47
CA TYR A 274 -11.20 3.85 10.14
C TYR A 274 -12.02 3.66 8.87
N ASP A 275 -13.29 4.03 8.92
CA ASP A 275 -14.10 4.28 7.73
C ASP A 275 -14.08 5.79 7.48
N LEU A 276 -13.61 6.19 6.30
CA LEU A 276 -13.41 7.56 5.88
C LEU A 276 -14.42 7.93 4.79
N ALA A 277 -14.78 9.22 4.73
CA ALA A 277 -15.50 9.77 3.59
C ALA A 277 -14.74 9.52 2.29
N THR A 278 -15.46 9.40 1.18
CA THR A 278 -14.89 9.16 -0.15
C THR A 278 -14.72 10.44 -0.98
N THR A 279 -15.24 11.58 -0.48
CA THR A 279 -15.16 12.91 -1.10
C THR A 279 -13.96 13.69 -0.56
N GLU A 280 -13.23 14.32 -1.46
CA GLU A 280 -11.96 14.98 -1.14
C GLU A 280 -12.14 16.42 -0.65
N GLU A 281 -13.24 17.05 -1.03
CA GLU A 281 -13.58 18.43 -0.67
C GLU A 281 -13.90 18.55 0.83
N ASP A 282 -14.30 17.45 1.47
CA ASP A 282 -14.64 17.35 2.88
C ASP A 282 -14.20 16.00 3.47
N PRO A 283 -12.88 15.79 3.66
CA PRO A 283 -12.39 14.54 4.22
C PRO A 283 -12.71 14.50 5.72
N HIS A 284 -13.45 13.49 6.16
CA HIS A 284 -13.75 13.26 7.57
C HIS A 284 -13.85 11.77 7.90
N VAL A 285 -13.75 11.45 9.19
CA VAL A 285 -13.95 10.07 9.69
C VAL A 285 -15.43 9.81 9.88
N LEU A 286 -15.94 8.76 9.24
CA LEU A 286 -17.31 8.28 9.39
C LEU A 286 -17.45 7.39 10.63
N GLN A 287 -16.48 6.51 10.84
CA GLN A 287 -16.47 5.57 11.96
C GLN A 287 -15.03 5.17 12.32
N VAL A 288 -14.81 4.92 13.61
CA VAL A 288 -13.61 4.24 14.11
C VAL A 288 -14.03 2.99 14.88
N SER A 289 -13.34 1.88 14.64
CA SER A 289 -13.47 0.64 15.40
C SER A 289 -12.13 0.22 15.98
N THR A 290 -12.15 -0.18 17.24
CA THR A 290 -11.01 -0.75 17.97
C THR A 290 -11.34 -2.15 18.47
N ASP A 291 -12.31 -2.83 17.86
CA ASP A 291 -12.72 -4.19 18.22
C ASP A 291 -11.69 -5.20 17.70
N ASP A 292 -10.95 -5.83 18.63
CA ASP A 292 -9.93 -6.83 18.32
C ASP A 292 -10.50 -8.06 17.60
N ASP A 293 -11.68 -8.53 17.99
CA ASP A 293 -12.30 -9.71 17.38
C ASP A 293 -12.67 -9.41 15.93
N TYR A 294 -13.19 -8.21 15.68
CA TYR A 294 -13.49 -7.76 14.33
C TYR A 294 -12.23 -7.62 13.46
N LEU A 295 -11.16 -7.01 13.99
CA LEU A 295 -9.88 -6.88 13.28
C LEU A 295 -9.30 -8.27 12.94
N ASN A 296 -9.32 -9.21 13.88
CA ASN A 296 -8.86 -10.59 13.67
C ASN A 296 -9.69 -11.34 12.63
N ARG A 297 -11.01 -11.09 12.56
CA ARG A 297 -11.90 -11.68 11.54
C ARG A 297 -11.56 -11.20 10.14
N ILE A 298 -11.16 -9.95 9.95
CA ILE A 298 -10.71 -9.46 8.64
C ILE A 298 -9.44 -10.21 8.22
N GLU A 299 -8.50 -10.40 9.13
CA GLU A 299 -7.23 -11.09 8.84
C GLU A 299 -7.50 -12.53 8.40
N THR A 300 -8.29 -13.23 9.22
CA THR A 300 -8.70 -14.61 8.96
C THR A 300 -9.46 -14.71 7.64
N GLY A 301 -10.38 -13.78 7.37
CA GLY A 301 -11.15 -13.75 6.14
C GLY A 301 -10.27 -13.60 4.90
N MET A 302 -9.26 -12.73 4.96
CA MET A 302 -8.29 -12.59 3.88
C MET A 302 -7.49 -13.87 3.65
N GLU A 303 -7.01 -14.52 4.72
CA GLU A 303 -6.29 -15.79 4.64
C GLU A 303 -7.13 -16.92 4.04
N GLN A 304 -8.40 -17.00 4.44
CA GLN A 304 -9.34 -17.99 3.96
C GLN A 304 -9.66 -17.77 2.48
N ILE A 305 -9.97 -16.53 2.08
CA ILE A 305 -10.18 -16.17 0.67
C ILE A 305 -8.96 -16.58 -0.14
N LYS A 306 -7.78 -16.10 0.24
CA LYS A 306 -6.47 -16.43 -0.35
C LYS A 306 -6.27 -17.94 -0.52
N SER A 307 -6.55 -18.73 0.51
CA SER A 307 -6.39 -20.20 0.48
C SER A 307 -7.40 -20.88 -0.44
N SER A 308 -8.62 -20.34 -0.58
CA SER A 308 -9.68 -20.90 -1.43
C SER A 308 -9.34 -20.86 -2.93
N LEU A 309 -8.33 -20.09 -3.31
CA LEU A 309 -8.03 -19.72 -4.68
C LEU A 309 -6.91 -20.54 -5.36
N ARG A 310 -6.28 -21.45 -4.59
CA ARG A 310 -5.41 -22.56 -5.06
C ARG A 310 -4.51 -22.24 -6.25
N GLU A 311 -3.40 -21.54 -6.01
CA GLU A 311 -2.30 -21.21 -6.96
C GLU A 311 -2.68 -20.47 -8.25
N LYS A 312 -3.96 -20.18 -8.52
CA LYS A 312 -4.32 -19.33 -9.65
C LYS A 312 -3.69 -17.94 -9.48
N GLN A 313 -3.55 -17.19 -10.56
CA GLN A 313 -3.30 -15.75 -10.51
C GLN A 313 -4.57 -15.07 -11.01
N ILE A 314 -5.49 -14.70 -10.11
CA ILE A 314 -6.77 -14.07 -10.43
C ILE A 314 -6.74 -12.66 -9.89
N GLU A 315 -6.64 -11.70 -10.80
CA GLU A 315 -6.62 -10.30 -10.40
C GLU A 315 -8.01 -9.85 -9.89
N GLY A 316 -8.06 -9.16 -8.76
CA GLY A 316 -9.32 -8.69 -8.17
C GLY A 316 -9.15 -7.57 -7.15
N GLU A 317 -10.21 -6.88 -6.77
CA GLU A 317 -10.20 -5.83 -5.75
C GLU A 317 -10.81 -6.36 -4.45
N MET A 318 -10.13 -6.16 -3.32
CA MET A 318 -10.77 -6.41 -2.02
C MET A 318 -11.70 -5.26 -1.68
N ARG A 319 -12.93 -5.60 -1.32
CA ARG A 319 -14.01 -4.70 -0.94
C ARG A 319 -14.74 -5.24 0.29
N VAL A 320 -15.61 -4.44 0.88
CA VAL A 320 -16.53 -4.90 1.93
C VAL A 320 -17.96 -4.54 1.55
N LEU A 321 -18.87 -5.48 1.77
CA LEU A 321 -20.32 -5.30 1.67
C LEU A 321 -20.93 -5.23 3.07
N LYS A 322 -21.67 -4.17 3.34
CA LYS A 322 -22.40 -3.95 4.60
C LYS A 322 -23.89 -4.02 4.33
N PHE A 323 -24.59 -4.84 5.09
CA PHE A 323 -26.05 -4.95 5.08
C PHE A 323 -26.56 -4.64 6.50
N PRO A 324 -26.65 -3.36 6.89
CA PRO A 324 -26.96 -2.98 8.27
C PRO A 324 -28.28 -3.58 8.79
N ALA A 325 -29.32 -3.54 7.96
CA ALA A 325 -30.63 -4.09 8.30
C ALA A 325 -30.63 -5.62 8.50
N LEU A 326 -29.63 -6.32 7.96
CA LEU A 326 -29.47 -7.77 8.12
C LEU A 326 -28.46 -8.14 9.23
N ASN A 327 -27.82 -7.15 9.87
CA ASN A 327 -26.67 -7.36 10.74
C ASN A 327 -25.55 -8.20 10.09
N LEU A 328 -25.38 -8.04 8.78
CA LEU A 328 -24.46 -8.83 7.96
C LEU A 328 -23.38 -7.92 7.37
N GLU A 329 -22.14 -8.38 7.42
CA GLU A 329 -21.02 -7.75 6.73
C GLU A 329 -20.13 -8.82 6.14
N ALA A 330 -19.67 -8.60 4.91
CA ALA A 330 -18.84 -9.55 4.20
C ALA A 330 -17.64 -8.86 3.55
N LEU A 331 -16.47 -9.46 3.73
CA LEU A 331 -15.31 -9.22 2.90
C LEU A 331 -15.59 -9.82 1.52
N TRP A 332 -15.29 -9.08 0.46
CA TRP A 332 -15.59 -9.44 -0.92
C TRP A 332 -14.34 -9.24 -1.79
N LEU A 333 -13.77 -10.34 -2.29
CA LEU A 333 -12.86 -10.26 -3.42
C LEU A 333 -13.70 -10.16 -4.69
N HIS A 334 -13.65 -9.00 -5.32
CA HIS A 334 -14.30 -8.74 -6.60
C HIS A 334 -13.33 -8.97 -7.76
N THR A 335 -13.73 -9.74 -8.76
CA THR A 335 -12.94 -10.09 -9.94
C THR A 335 -13.63 -9.63 -11.22
N GLU A 336 -12.85 -9.40 -12.26
CA GLU A 336 -13.42 -9.10 -13.58
C GLU A 336 -14.24 -10.31 -14.06
N GLY A 337 -15.48 -10.08 -14.47
CA GLY A 337 -16.41 -11.14 -14.87
C GLY A 337 -17.08 -11.91 -13.71
N ARG A 338 -16.75 -11.61 -12.45
CA ARG A 338 -17.36 -12.14 -11.22
C ARG A 338 -17.25 -13.66 -10.96
N GLU A 339 -16.80 -14.46 -11.92
CA GLU A 339 -16.71 -15.92 -11.80
C GLU A 339 -15.86 -16.39 -10.60
N ASN A 340 -14.88 -15.59 -10.21
CA ASN A 340 -13.95 -15.91 -9.14
C ASN A 340 -14.18 -15.05 -7.90
N ASP A 341 -15.33 -14.39 -7.80
CA ASP A 341 -15.69 -13.63 -6.61
C ASP A 341 -15.73 -14.55 -5.40
N ARG A 342 -15.18 -14.06 -4.29
CA ARG A 342 -15.15 -14.77 -3.01
C ARG A 342 -15.66 -13.86 -1.92
N TYR A 343 -16.49 -14.41 -1.07
CA TYR A 343 -17.09 -13.71 0.06
C TYR A 343 -16.70 -14.41 1.36
N TYR A 344 -16.39 -13.63 2.39
CA TYR A 344 -16.15 -14.13 3.73
C TYR A 344 -16.89 -13.25 4.73
N LEU A 345 -17.70 -13.86 5.60
CA LEU A 345 -18.54 -13.10 6.53
C LEU A 345 -17.70 -12.54 7.69
N LEU A 346 -17.70 -11.22 7.84
CA LEU A 346 -17.04 -10.51 8.95
C LEU A 346 -17.98 -10.33 10.15
N ARG A 347 -19.27 -10.19 9.88
CA ARG A 347 -20.34 -10.07 10.88
C ARG A 347 -21.53 -10.89 10.43
N HIS A 348 -21.97 -11.83 11.26
CA HIS A 348 -23.14 -12.67 11.01
C HIS A 348 -23.62 -13.30 12.33
N PHE A 349 -24.80 -13.93 12.30
CA PHE A 349 -25.31 -14.76 13.39
C PHE A 349 -25.63 -16.17 12.87
N GLY A 350 -25.06 -17.18 13.53
CA GLY A 350 -25.38 -18.59 13.27
C GLY A 350 -24.97 -19.12 11.89
N GLN A 351 -24.01 -18.48 11.22
CA GLN A 351 -23.40 -19.00 9.99
C GLN A 351 -22.01 -19.58 10.29
N ASP A 352 -21.51 -20.42 9.40
CA ASP A 352 -20.13 -20.91 9.49
C ASP A 352 -19.15 -19.87 8.90
N ASP A 353 -17.97 -19.76 9.52
CA ASP A 353 -16.88 -18.93 9.04
C ASP A 353 -16.19 -19.60 7.83
N VAL A 354 -16.87 -19.61 6.69
CA VAL A 354 -16.41 -20.24 5.43
C VAL A 354 -16.39 -19.24 4.27
N VAL A 355 -15.52 -19.51 3.29
CA VAL A 355 -15.52 -18.77 2.03
C VAL A 355 -16.69 -19.22 1.16
N LEU A 356 -17.43 -18.24 0.64
CA LEU A 356 -18.58 -18.42 -0.23
C LEU A 356 -18.26 -17.96 -1.65
N ASP A 357 -18.82 -18.65 -2.64
CA ASP A 357 -18.97 -18.13 -3.99
C ASP A 357 -20.18 -17.20 -4.07
N GLU A 358 -20.36 -16.53 -5.21
CA GLU A 358 -21.45 -15.59 -5.43
C GLU A 358 -22.85 -16.22 -5.24
N GLY A 359 -23.06 -17.44 -5.71
CA GLY A 359 -24.35 -18.12 -5.61
C GLY A 359 -24.75 -18.38 -4.17
N ARG A 360 -23.83 -18.99 -3.40
CA ARG A 360 -24.05 -19.29 -1.97
C ARG A 360 -24.18 -18.01 -1.13
N PHE A 361 -23.42 -16.97 -1.46
CA PHE A 361 -23.52 -15.69 -0.78
C PHE A 361 -24.90 -15.04 -1.01
N LYS A 362 -25.40 -15.01 -2.26
CA LYS A 362 -26.73 -14.49 -2.57
C LYS A 362 -27.84 -15.25 -1.85
N GLU A 363 -27.79 -16.58 -1.87
CA GLU A 363 -28.78 -17.42 -1.18
C GLU A 363 -28.85 -17.08 0.32
N LEU A 364 -27.69 -16.90 0.97
CA LEU A 364 -27.59 -16.53 2.36
C LEU A 364 -28.22 -15.16 2.65
N VAL A 365 -27.87 -14.13 1.86
CA VAL A 365 -28.41 -12.77 2.02
C VAL A 365 -29.93 -12.76 1.86
N LEU A 366 -30.46 -13.47 0.85
CA LEU A 366 -31.90 -13.55 0.60
C LEU A 366 -32.66 -14.27 1.71
N LYS A 367 -32.08 -15.37 2.20
CA LYS A 367 -32.64 -16.08 3.36
C LYS A 367 -32.71 -15.17 4.58
N GLN A 368 -31.67 -14.38 4.83
CA GLN A 368 -31.62 -13.47 5.97
C GLN A 368 -32.60 -12.30 5.82
N LYS A 369 -32.75 -11.76 4.60
CA LYS A 369 -33.78 -10.74 4.30
C LYS A 369 -35.19 -11.26 4.60
N ALA A 370 -35.52 -12.47 4.14
CA ALA A 370 -36.83 -13.07 4.38
C ALA A 370 -37.13 -13.31 5.89
N VAL A 371 -36.10 -13.45 6.73
CA VAL A 371 -36.26 -13.52 8.20
C VAL A 371 -36.55 -12.14 8.78
N VAL A 372 -35.82 -11.11 8.33
CA VAL A 372 -36.00 -9.74 8.82
C VAL A 372 -37.36 -9.17 8.42
N GLU A 373 -37.82 -9.39 7.18
CA GLU A 373 -39.15 -8.92 6.74
C GLU A 373 -40.28 -9.51 7.62
N LYS A 374 -40.17 -10.79 8.02
CA LYS A 374 -41.12 -11.41 8.95
C LYS A 374 -41.03 -10.88 10.39
N GLN A 375 -39.88 -10.34 10.79
CA GLN A 375 -39.71 -9.74 12.11
C GLN A 375 -40.21 -8.30 12.15
N ASP A 376 -40.12 -7.57 11.04
CA ASP A 376 -40.65 -6.22 10.88
C ASP A 376 -42.18 -6.20 11.10
N ASP A 377 -42.86 -7.21 10.53
CA ASP A 377 -44.29 -7.48 10.78
C ASP A 377 -44.63 -7.66 12.28
N LEU A 378 -43.67 -8.10 13.10
CA LEU A 378 -43.85 -8.32 14.54
C LEU A 378 -43.44 -7.13 15.41
N MET A 379 -42.64 -6.20 14.86
CA MET A 379 -42.17 -5.01 15.56
C MET A 379 -42.96 -3.74 15.21
N GLY A 380 -43.98 -3.87 14.35
CA GLY A 380 -44.98 -2.84 14.10
C GLY A 380 -44.55 -1.77 13.09
N ALA A 381 -43.74 -2.14 12.11
CA ALA A 381 -43.45 -1.31 10.94
C ALA A 381 -44.59 -1.31 9.93
#